data_AF-A0A818IEC5-F1
#
_entry.id   AF-A0A818IEC5-F1
#
_cell.length_a   1.000
_cell.length_b   1.000
_cell.length_c   1.000
_cell.angle_alpha   90.00
_cell.angle_beta   90.00
_cell.angle_gamma   90.00
#
_symmetry.space_group_name_H-M   'P 1'
#
loop_
_entity.id
_entity.type
_entity.pdbx_description
1 polymer ?
#
loop_
_entity_poly.entity_id
_entity_poly.type
_entity_poly.pdbx_seq_one_letter_code
_entity_poly.pdbx_strand_id
1 'polypeptide(L)'
;MQLLPGGHRSGRTCKHNCCAGNTWYVEVPVEEMAATLKTPVTEKTVFTCEVPFGSVLFLNNLIPHKSMENYSGNIRWSLDLRWQKPNEPNGFYGLKDNILMAKGDDENFKPDWEEWSKINRTKLQEAVVQESIKNEIPELKERQNDDPFDTTISGPWMHNWPIVHHNKHTANLTKNTTSWHKS
;
A
#
# COMPACT_ATOMS: atom_id res chain seq x y z
N MET A 1 6.41 9.73 14.28
CA MET A 1 5.52 9.70 13.09
C MET A 1 4.67 10.96 13.11
N GLN A 2 4.29 11.55 11.98
CA GLN A 2 3.34 12.67 11.98
C GLN A 2 1.96 12.22 11.52
N LEU A 3 0.91 12.76 12.12
CA LEU A 3 -0.48 12.49 11.80
C LEU A 3 -1.32 13.77 11.84
N LEU A 4 -2.45 13.77 11.13
CA LEU A 4 -3.44 14.84 11.22
C LEU A 4 -4.61 14.39 12.11
N PRO A 5 -4.66 14.81 13.39
CA PRO A 5 -5.74 14.45 14.30
C PRO A 5 -7.09 14.86 13.71
N GLY A 6 -8.06 13.94 13.73
CA GLY A 6 -9.39 14.18 13.17
C GLY A 6 -9.49 14.13 11.64
N GLY A 7 -8.39 13.98 10.90
CA GLY A 7 -8.42 13.91 9.42
C GLY A 7 -9.32 12.79 8.88
N HIS A 8 -9.44 11.68 9.61
CA HIS A 8 -10.32 10.56 9.26
C HIS A 8 -11.83 10.88 9.37
N ARG A 9 -12.23 11.96 10.06
CA ARG A 9 -13.64 12.28 10.36
C ARG A 9 -14.46 12.65 9.12
N SER A 10 -13.79 12.98 8.01
CA SER A 10 -14.48 13.19 6.73
C SER A 10 -15.13 11.91 6.21
N GLY A 11 -14.65 10.73 6.62
CA GLY A 11 -15.02 9.45 6.04
C GLY A 11 -14.53 9.25 4.60
N ARG A 12 -13.64 10.13 4.11
CA ARG A 12 -13.16 10.16 2.73
C ARG A 12 -11.65 10.01 2.68
N THR A 13 -11.17 9.31 1.67
CA THR A 13 -9.75 9.32 1.29
C THR A 13 -9.47 10.52 0.40
N CYS A 14 -8.33 11.17 0.62
CA CYS A 14 -7.83 12.18 -0.31
C CYS A 14 -7.37 11.53 -1.62
N LYS A 15 -7.41 12.29 -2.71
CA LYS A 15 -6.72 11.88 -3.94
C LYS A 15 -5.22 11.89 -3.70
N HIS A 16 -4.58 10.76 -3.98
CA HIS A 16 -3.13 10.67 -3.92
C HIS A 16 -2.55 10.73 -5.34
N ASN A 17 -1.30 11.16 -5.43
CA ASN A 17 -0.50 11.10 -6.66
C ASN A 17 0.65 10.11 -6.46
N CYS A 18 1.02 9.39 -7.51
CA CYS A 18 2.33 8.78 -7.64
C CYS A 18 3.08 9.49 -8.77
N CYS A 19 4.40 9.44 -8.90
CA CYS A 19 5.32 9.18 -7.83
C CYS A 19 5.99 10.52 -7.49
N ALA A 20 6.24 10.77 -6.21
CA ALA A 20 6.76 12.05 -5.77
C ALA A 20 8.24 12.19 -6.16
N GLY A 21 8.54 13.08 -7.11
CA GLY A 21 9.88 13.30 -7.64
C GLY A 21 10.56 12.00 -8.10
N ASN A 22 11.84 11.82 -7.76
CA ASN A 22 12.62 10.65 -8.18
C ASN A 22 12.39 9.38 -7.33
N THR A 23 11.27 9.28 -6.61
CA THR A 23 10.93 8.15 -5.72
C THR A 23 9.74 7.35 -6.24
N TRP A 24 9.36 6.27 -5.54
CA TRP A 24 8.08 5.58 -5.72
C TRP A 24 7.02 6.03 -4.70
N TYR A 25 7.26 7.12 -3.97
CA TYR A 25 6.36 7.55 -2.92
C TYR A 25 5.05 8.06 -3.49
N VAL A 26 3.99 7.70 -2.79
CA VAL A 26 2.64 8.22 -2.99
C VAL A 26 2.48 9.40 -2.03
N GLU A 27 1.98 10.52 -2.54
CA GLU A 27 1.76 11.73 -1.75
C GLU A 27 0.34 12.25 -1.90
N VAL A 28 -0.07 13.07 -0.94
CA VAL A 28 -1.34 13.82 -1.01
C VAL A 28 -0.99 15.30 -1.01
N PRO A 29 -1.37 16.06 -2.06
CA PRO A 29 -1.20 17.50 -2.07
C PRO A 29 -1.93 18.16 -0.90
N VAL A 30 -1.35 19.20 -0.31
CA VAL A 30 -1.93 19.89 0.85
C VAL A 30 -3.28 20.53 0.50
N GLU A 31 -3.42 21.02 -0.73
CA GLU A 31 -4.64 21.61 -1.26
C GLU A 31 -5.78 20.58 -1.35
N GLU A 32 -5.45 19.35 -1.77
CA GLU A 32 -6.40 18.23 -1.80
C GLU A 32 -6.79 17.83 -0.38
N MET A 33 -5.83 17.78 0.55
CA MET A 33 -6.16 17.54 1.95
C MET A 33 -7.09 18.63 2.51
N ALA A 34 -6.86 19.90 2.21
CA ALA A 34 -7.70 21.00 2.68
C ALA A 34 -9.12 20.97 2.07
N ALA A 35 -9.25 20.53 0.82
CA ALA A 35 -10.56 20.39 0.14
C ALA A 35 -11.35 19.16 0.63
N THR A 36 -10.65 18.06 0.90
CA THR A 36 -11.30 16.76 1.21
C THR A 36 -11.46 16.54 2.71
N LEU A 37 -10.51 16.98 3.52
CA LEU A 37 -10.53 16.79 4.95
C LEU A 37 -11.22 18.00 5.59
N LYS A 38 -12.27 17.75 6.36
CA LYS A 38 -13.00 18.78 7.13
C LYS A 38 -12.17 19.25 8.34
N THR A 39 -10.85 19.38 8.17
CA THR A 39 -9.85 19.64 9.20
C THR A 39 -8.75 20.49 8.58
N PRO A 40 -8.42 21.66 9.14
CA PRO A 40 -7.35 22.50 8.63
C PRO A 40 -6.02 21.74 8.62
N VAL A 41 -5.27 21.86 7.53
CA VAL A 41 -3.95 21.23 7.36
C VAL A 41 -2.89 22.31 7.50
N THR A 42 -2.31 22.43 8.69
CA THR A 42 -1.33 23.46 9.04
C THR A 42 -0.28 22.83 9.96
N GLU A 43 0.88 23.48 10.12
CA GLU A 43 1.89 23.03 11.09
C GLU A 43 1.35 22.93 12.52
N LYS A 44 0.33 23.73 12.88
CA LYS A 44 -0.31 23.72 14.19
C LYS A 44 -1.26 22.55 14.39
N THR A 45 -1.80 21.99 13.29
CA THR A 45 -2.76 20.89 13.35
C THR A 45 -2.11 19.53 13.09
N VAL A 46 -0.94 19.49 12.46
CA VAL A 46 -0.15 18.26 12.35
C VAL A 46 0.48 17.93 13.70
N PHE A 47 0.28 16.69 14.15
CA PHE A 47 0.80 16.20 15.43
C PHE A 47 1.95 15.23 15.19
N THR A 48 3.10 15.48 15.83
CA THR A 48 4.18 14.51 15.90
C THR A 48 3.92 13.56 17.06
N CYS A 49 3.62 12.31 16.75
CA CYS A 49 3.48 11.24 17.72
C CYS A 49 4.85 10.58 17.93
N GLU A 50 5.44 10.86 19.10
CA GLU A 50 6.57 10.13 19.64
C GLU A 50 6.08 8.79 20.20
N VAL A 51 6.74 7.71 19.79
CA VAL A 51 6.35 6.33 20.14
C VAL A 51 7.55 5.67 20.82
N PRO A 52 7.56 5.58 22.16
CA PRO A 52 8.64 4.92 22.89
C PRO A 52 8.79 3.45 22.51
N PHE A 53 9.98 2.89 22.72
CA PHE A 53 10.23 1.46 22.49
C PHE A 53 9.21 0.59 23.26
N GLY A 54 8.65 -0.42 22.58
CA GLY A 54 7.62 -1.30 23.12
C GLY A 54 6.19 -0.72 23.13
N SER A 55 6.00 0.54 22.74
CA SER A 55 4.67 1.13 22.60
C SER A 55 4.02 0.75 21.26
N VAL A 56 2.70 0.83 21.21
CA VAL A 56 1.89 0.56 20.01
C VAL A 56 1.07 1.80 19.67
N LEU A 57 1.04 2.15 18.38
CA LEU A 57 0.19 3.22 17.85
C LEU A 57 -0.92 2.61 16.97
N PHE A 58 -2.17 2.76 17.41
CA PHE A 58 -3.34 2.36 16.61
C PHE A 58 -3.81 3.53 15.75
N LEU A 59 -3.97 3.27 14.45
CA LEU A 59 -4.40 4.25 13.47
C LEU A 59 -5.69 3.78 12.80
N ASN A 60 -6.64 4.70 12.63
CA ASN A 60 -7.77 4.47 11.73
C ASN A 60 -7.25 4.47 10.27
N ASN A 61 -7.76 3.60 9.40
CA ASN A 61 -7.32 3.50 7.99
C ASN A 61 -7.42 4.82 7.20
N LEU A 62 -8.29 5.74 7.61
CA LEU A 62 -8.49 7.03 6.95
C LEU A 62 -7.66 8.17 7.57
N ILE A 63 -6.83 7.91 8.58
CA ILE A 63 -6.04 8.99 9.19
C ILE A 63 -4.83 9.34 8.31
N PRO A 64 -4.72 10.60 7.84
CA PRO A 64 -3.53 11.01 7.13
C PRO A 64 -2.33 10.99 8.08
N HIS A 65 -1.25 10.35 7.64
CA HIS A 65 -0.01 10.24 8.39
C HIS A 65 1.18 10.18 7.46
N LYS A 66 2.35 10.57 7.96
CA LYS A 66 3.62 10.48 7.24
C LYS A 66 4.78 10.13 8.16
N SER A 67 5.78 9.50 7.56
CA SER A 67 7.12 9.40 8.16
C SER A 67 7.88 10.71 8.02
N MET A 68 8.86 10.89 8.90
CA MET A 68 9.84 11.98 8.85
C MET A 68 11.21 11.38 8.54
N GLU A 69 12.09 12.16 7.90
CA GLU A 69 13.50 11.78 7.79
C GLU A 69 14.12 11.56 9.18
N ASN A 70 15.07 10.61 9.24
CA ASN A 70 15.83 10.34 10.44
C ASN A 70 17.20 11.04 10.33
N TYR A 71 17.36 12.15 11.03
CA TYR A 71 18.62 12.90 11.12
C TYR A 71 19.49 12.50 12.32
N SER A 72 19.12 11.46 13.06
CA SER A 72 19.92 10.94 14.17
C SER A 72 21.01 9.98 13.68
N GLY A 73 22.03 9.73 14.50
CA GLY A 73 23.04 8.70 14.24
C GLY A 73 22.57 7.27 14.52
N ASN A 74 21.29 7.06 14.85
CA ASN A 74 20.74 5.76 15.23
C ASN A 74 19.72 5.26 14.20
N ILE A 75 19.51 3.95 14.13
CA ILE A 75 18.49 3.34 13.28
C ILE A 75 17.13 3.40 13.98
N ARG A 76 16.08 3.83 13.27
CA ARG A 76 14.68 3.81 13.74
C ARG A 76 13.95 2.57 13.19
N TRP A 77 13.82 1.53 14.01
CA TRP A 77 13.04 0.34 13.67
C TRP A 77 11.56 0.51 14.00
N SER A 78 10.68 0.05 13.11
CA SER A 78 9.23 -0.01 13.33
C SER A 78 8.61 -1.15 12.54
N LEU A 79 7.47 -1.68 13.03
CA LEU A 79 6.66 -2.68 12.34
C LEU A 79 5.21 -2.17 12.25
N ASP A 80 4.65 -2.16 11.05
CA ASP A 80 3.28 -1.77 10.76
C ASP A 80 2.43 -2.95 10.30
N LEU A 81 1.36 -3.23 11.05
CA LEU A 81 0.39 -4.29 10.78
C LEU A 81 -0.99 -3.67 10.55
N ARG A 82 -1.85 -4.34 9.76
CA ARG A 82 -3.24 -3.93 9.53
C ARG A 82 -4.16 -5.07 9.91
N TRP A 83 -5.23 -4.73 10.62
CA TRP A 83 -6.30 -5.65 10.96
C TRP A 83 -7.58 -5.19 10.27
N GLN A 84 -8.35 -6.15 9.79
CA GLN A 84 -9.65 -5.92 9.17
C GLN A 84 -10.58 -7.09 9.52
N LYS A 85 -11.88 -6.88 9.33
CA LYS A 85 -12.83 -7.99 9.44
C LYS A 85 -12.56 -8.99 8.30
N PRO A 86 -12.59 -10.31 8.57
CA PRO A 86 -12.21 -11.31 7.57
C PRO A 86 -13.20 -11.43 6.41
N ASN A 87 -14.43 -10.94 6.59
CA ASN A 87 -15.48 -10.95 5.57
C ASN A 87 -15.47 -9.69 4.67
N GLU A 88 -14.55 -8.76 4.89
CA GLU A 88 -14.38 -7.57 4.05
C GLU A 88 -13.30 -7.81 2.98
N PRO A 89 -13.38 -7.14 1.82
CA PRO A 89 -12.37 -7.27 0.76
C PRO A 89 -10.97 -6.90 1.23
N ASN A 90 -10.00 -7.78 0.99
CA ASN A 90 -8.63 -7.61 1.48
C ASN A 90 -7.66 -6.93 0.49
N GLY A 91 -8.14 -6.52 -0.69
CA GLY A 91 -7.31 -5.93 -1.74
C GLY A 91 -6.40 -6.91 -2.47
N PHE A 92 -6.51 -8.22 -2.22
CA PHE A 92 -5.80 -9.27 -2.97
C PHE A 92 -6.64 -9.91 -4.07
N TYR A 93 -7.88 -9.43 -4.29
CA TYR A 93 -8.74 -9.82 -5.42
C TYR A 93 -8.91 -11.33 -5.59
N GLY A 94 -9.02 -12.06 -4.48
CA GLY A 94 -9.19 -13.52 -4.47
C GLY A 94 -7.90 -14.32 -4.69
N LEU A 95 -6.74 -13.68 -4.87
CA LEU A 95 -5.46 -14.38 -5.03
C LEU A 95 -4.99 -15.07 -3.74
N LYS A 96 -5.32 -14.47 -2.59
CA LYS A 96 -4.94 -14.97 -1.27
C LYS A 96 -5.84 -14.36 -0.21
N ASP A 97 -6.23 -15.15 0.78
CA ASP A 97 -6.97 -14.66 1.94
C ASP A 97 -6.06 -14.06 3.01
N ASN A 98 -6.64 -13.22 3.86
CA ASN A 98 -5.94 -12.79 5.07
C ASN A 98 -5.77 -13.97 6.02
N ILE A 99 -4.69 -13.97 6.80
CA ILE A 99 -4.60 -14.89 7.92
C ILE A 99 -5.63 -14.50 8.99
N LEU A 100 -6.45 -15.46 9.40
CA LEU A 100 -7.37 -15.28 10.51
C LEU A 100 -6.59 -15.31 11.82
N MET A 101 -6.66 -14.23 12.59
CA MET A 101 -5.87 -14.10 13.82
C MET A 101 -6.63 -14.51 15.09
N ALA A 102 -7.96 -14.45 15.07
CA ALA A 102 -8.82 -14.76 16.22
C ALA A 102 -10.25 -15.10 15.77
N LYS A 103 -10.99 -15.83 16.60
CA LYS A 103 -12.43 -16.10 16.48
C LYS A 103 -13.11 -15.66 17.78
N GLY A 104 -14.21 -14.92 17.67
CA GLY A 104 -14.85 -14.30 18.85
C GLY A 104 -15.46 -15.31 19.83
N ASP A 105 -15.72 -16.52 19.37
CA ASP A 105 -16.31 -17.65 20.09
C ASP A 105 -15.28 -18.70 20.53
N ASP A 106 -13.99 -18.53 20.21
CA ASP A 106 -12.94 -19.50 20.50
C ASP A 106 -11.64 -18.81 20.94
N GLU A 107 -11.45 -18.74 22.27
CA GLU A 107 -10.25 -18.20 22.91
C GLU A 107 -8.99 -19.05 22.67
N ASN A 108 -9.15 -20.32 22.26
CA ASN A 108 -8.04 -21.23 21.99
C ASN A 108 -7.70 -21.33 20.50
N PHE A 109 -8.36 -20.52 19.66
CA PHE A 109 -8.09 -20.51 18.24
C PHE A 109 -6.61 -20.20 17.96
N LYS A 110 -5.97 -21.04 17.15
CA LYS A 110 -4.60 -20.85 16.69
C LYS A 110 -4.60 -20.58 15.19
N PRO A 111 -3.99 -19.47 14.74
CA PRO A 111 -3.84 -19.21 13.31
C PRO A 111 -3.03 -20.33 12.63
N ASP A 112 -3.55 -20.85 11.51
CA ASP A 112 -2.84 -21.82 10.68
C ASP A 112 -1.87 -21.12 9.74
N TRP A 113 -0.68 -20.84 10.26
CA TRP A 113 0.39 -20.20 9.51
C TRP A 113 0.95 -21.09 8.39
N GLU A 114 0.98 -22.41 8.61
CA GLU A 114 1.55 -23.36 7.66
C GLU A 114 0.70 -23.39 6.39
N GLU A 115 -0.61 -23.60 6.52
CA GLU A 115 -1.52 -23.62 5.38
C GLU A 115 -1.55 -22.26 4.66
N TRP A 116 -1.66 -21.16 5.42
CA TRP A 116 -1.66 -19.81 4.84
C TRP A 116 -0.36 -19.51 4.08
N SER A 117 0.79 -20.02 4.53
CA SER A 117 2.09 -19.78 3.90
C SER A 117 2.30 -20.52 2.57
N LYS A 118 1.57 -21.62 2.32
CA LYS A 118 1.70 -22.41 1.08
C LYS A 118 1.34 -21.60 -0.17
N ILE A 119 0.48 -20.59 -0.03
CA ILE A 119 0.06 -19.74 -1.14
C ILE A 119 1.07 -18.62 -1.36
N ASN A 120 1.88 -18.73 -2.43
CA ASN A 120 2.74 -17.65 -2.88
C ASN A 120 1.98 -16.68 -3.79
N ARG A 121 1.46 -15.60 -3.19
CA ARG A 121 0.68 -14.56 -3.90
C ARG A 121 1.44 -13.93 -5.07
N THR A 122 2.75 -13.71 -4.94
CA THR A 122 3.55 -13.06 -5.98
C THR A 122 3.57 -13.92 -7.25
N LYS A 123 3.80 -15.23 -7.13
CA LYS A 123 3.76 -16.16 -8.26
C LYS A 123 2.37 -16.23 -8.91
N LEU A 124 1.30 -16.26 -8.10
CA LEU A 124 -0.07 -16.26 -8.61
C LEU A 124 -0.38 -14.96 -9.37
N GLN A 125 0.04 -13.83 -8.83
CA GLN A 125 -0.12 -12.53 -9.48
C GLN A 125 0.64 -12.48 -10.81
N GLU A 126 1.89 -12.93 -10.83
CA GLU A 126 2.69 -12.98 -12.06
C GLU A 126 2.03 -13.84 -13.12
N ALA A 127 1.53 -15.02 -12.78
CA ALA A 127 0.83 -15.90 -13.73
C ALA A 127 -0.41 -15.22 -14.32
N VAL A 128 -1.22 -14.58 -13.47
CA VAL A 128 -2.44 -13.86 -13.87
C VAL A 128 -2.08 -12.68 -14.78
N VAL A 129 -1.03 -11.91 -14.44
CA VAL A 129 -0.43 -10.83 -15.26
C VAL A 129 0.06 -11.32 -16.62
N GLN A 130 0.78 -12.43 -16.65
CA GLN A 130 1.25 -12.99 -17.91
C GLN A 130 0.09 -13.46 -18.79
N GLU A 131 -0.96 -14.03 -18.20
CA GLU A 131 -2.13 -14.48 -18.95
C GLU A 131 -2.90 -13.31 -19.58
N SER A 132 -3.14 -12.21 -18.84
CA SER A 132 -3.81 -11.03 -19.43
C SER A 132 -2.97 -10.39 -20.54
N ILE A 133 -1.66 -10.27 -20.33
CA ILE A 133 -0.74 -9.72 -21.33
C ILE A 133 -0.74 -10.60 -22.59
N LYS A 134 -0.65 -11.92 -22.44
CA LYS A 134 -0.73 -12.85 -23.59
C LYS A 134 -2.04 -12.71 -24.36
N ASN A 135 -3.14 -12.47 -23.66
CA ASN A 135 -4.45 -12.32 -24.28
C ASN A 135 -4.63 -10.99 -25.02
N GLU A 136 -4.01 -9.90 -24.55
CA GLU A 136 -4.17 -8.57 -25.16
C GLU A 136 -3.05 -8.19 -26.14
N ILE A 137 -1.82 -8.62 -25.87
CA ILE A 137 -0.64 -8.30 -26.68
C ILE A 137 0.24 -9.57 -26.77
N PRO A 138 -0.09 -10.51 -27.68
CA PRO A 138 0.56 -11.82 -27.78
C PRO A 138 2.07 -11.79 -28.02
N GLU A 139 2.59 -10.65 -28.51
CA GLU A 139 3.99 -10.44 -28.91
C GLU A 139 4.90 -9.98 -27.77
N LEU A 140 4.33 -9.58 -26.61
CA LEU A 140 5.11 -9.19 -25.43
C LEU A 140 5.73 -10.42 -24.77
N LYS A 141 7.06 -10.46 -24.72
CA LYS A 141 7.82 -11.51 -24.04
C LYS A 141 7.57 -11.47 -22.53
N GLU A 142 7.54 -12.65 -21.91
CA GLU A 142 7.44 -12.81 -20.45
C GLU A 142 8.47 -11.92 -19.75
N ARG A 143 8.09 -11.31 -18.62
CA ARG A 143 9.00 -10.50 -17.83
C ARG A 143 10.02 -11.45 -17.17
N GLN A 144 11.12 -11.73 -17.86
CA GLN A 144 12.30 -12.38 -17.27
C GLN A 144 12.96 -11.36 -16.34
N ASN A 145 12.55 -11.34 -15.08
CA ASN A 145 13.22 -10.52 -14.09
C ASN A 145 14.42 -11.28 -13.52
N ASP A 146 15.51 -11.30 -14.30
CA ASP A 146 16.74 -12.01 -13.94
C ASP A 146 17.63 -11.20 -12.98
N ASP A 147 17.31 -9.91 -12.74
CA ASP A 147 18.02 -9.04 -11.81
C ASP A 147 17.33 -9.03 -10.43
N PRO A 148 17.95 -9.63 -9.39
CA PRO A 148 17.39 -9.61 -8.04
C PRO A 148 17.37 -8.21 -7.40
N PHE A 149 18.04 -7.23 -8.02
CA PHE A 149 18.08 -5.84 -7.58
C PHE A 149 17.28 -4.90 -8.49
N ASP A 150 16.41 -5.42 -9.35
CA ASP A 150 15.48 -4.59 -10.10
C ASP A 150 14.60 -3.77 -9.14
N THR A 151 14.69 -2.44 -9.25
CA THR A 151 13.94 -1.48 -8.44
C THR A 151 12.71 -0.93 -9.16
N THR A 152 12.38 -1.46 -10.34
CA THR A 152 11.18 -1.06 -11.08
C THR A 152 9.92 -1.63 -10.42
N ILE A 153 8.85 -0.85 -10.47
CA ILE A 153 7.56 -1.25 -9.95
C ILE A 153 6.98 -2.36 -10.84
N SER A 154 6.39 -3.37 -10.20
CA SER A 154 5.69 -4.47 -10.85
C SER A 154 4.20 -4.49 -10.46
N GLY A 155 3.39 -5.09 -11.33
CA GLY A 155 1.94 -5.19 -11.13
C GLY A 155 1.18 -3.87 -11.31
N PRO A 156 -0.14 -3.89 -11.08
CA PRO A 156 -1.02 -2.77 -11.44
C PRO A 156 -1.20 -1.72 -10.36
N TRP A 157 -0.56 -1.89 -9.20
CA TRP A 157 -0.90 -1.19 -7.96
C TRP A 157 -0.75 0.33 -8.06
N MET A 158 0.26 0.79 -8.80
CA MET A 158 0.49 2.23 -8.98
C MET A 158 -0.48 2.89 -9.95
N HIS A 159 -1.26 2.13 -10.71
CA HIS A 159 -2.32 2.69 -11.57
C HIS A 159 -3.56 3.14 -10.76
N ASN A 160 -3.61 2.85 -9.45
CA ASN A 160 -4.64 3.41 -8.57
C ASN A 160 -4.52 4.94 -8.42
N TRP A 161 -3.38 5.52 -8.78
CA TRP A 161 -3.11 6.95 -8.64
C TRP A 161 -2.59 7.54 -9.95
N PRO A 162 -2.89 8.83 -10.23
CA PRO A 162 -2.26 9.53 -11.35
C PRO A 162 -0.74 9.53 -11.19
N ILE A 163 -0.02 9.17 -12.26
CA ILE A 163 1.44 9.23 -12.31
C ILE A 163 1.87 10.62 -12.78
N VAL A 164 2.27 11.51 -11.86
CA VAL A 164 2.67 12.91 -12.11
C VAL A 164 4.15 13.07 -12.44
N HIS A 165 4.98 12.08 -12.13
CA HIS A 165 6.41 12.08 -12.48
C HIS A 165 6.88 10.68 -12.86
N HIS A 166 7.36 10.54 -14.08
CA HIS A 166 7.98 9.31 -14.55
C HIS A 166 9.48 9.31 -14.24
N ASN A 167 9.94 8.26 -13.57
CA ASN A 167 11.34 8.04 -13.23
C ASN A 167 11.75 6.57 -13.47
N LYS A 168 12.99 6.20 -13.13
CA LYS A 168 13.52 4.85 -13.32
C LYS A 168 12.62 3.75 -12.75
N HIS A 169 11.97 4.00 -11.61
CA HIS A 169 11.11 3.03 -10.94
C HIS A 169 9.82 2.76 -11.74
N THR A 170 9.35 3.75 -12.49
CA THR A 170 8.14 3.63 -13.32
C THR A 170 8.42 3.12 -14.74
N ALA A 171 9.67 2.84 -15.11
CA ALA A 171 10.07 2.51 -16.47
C ALA A 171 9.34 1.29 -17.07
N ASN A 172 8.91 0.35 -16.22
CA ASN A 172 8.18 -0.83 -16.63
C ASN A 172 6.65 -0.74 -16.42
N LEU A 173 6.11 0.39 -15.93
CA LEU A 173 4.67 0.61 -15.78
C LEU A 173 4.02 0.99 -17.12
N THR A 174 4.74 1.68 -18.01
CA THR A 174 4.22 2.18 -19.29
C THR A 174 3.94 1.09 -20.33
N LYS A 175 4.30 -0.17 -20.04
CA LYS A 175 4.16 -1.31 -20.96
C LYS A 175 2.96 -2.23 -20.64
N ASN A 176 2.29 -2.03 -19.51
CA ASN A 176 1.28 -2.95 -18.97
C ASN A 176 -0.05 -2.26 -18.69
N THR A 177 -0.71 -1.73 -19.72
CA THR A 177 -2.06 -1.16 -19.58
C THR A 177 -3.12 -2.26 -19.68
N THR A 178 -3.38 -2.93 -18.57
CA THR A 178 -4.63 -3.65 -18.35
C THR A 178 -5.18 -3.33 -16.97
N SER A 179 -6.43 -2.86 -16.91
CA SER A 179 -7.15 -2.77 -15.65
C SER A 179 -7.53 -4.18 -15.18
N TRP A 180 -7.09 -4.55 -13.99
CA TRP A 180 -7.29 -5.87 -13.39
C TRP A 180 -8.66 -6.08 -12.77
N HIS A 181 -9.47 -5.03 -12.72
CA HIS A 181 -10.86 -5.15 -12.31
C HIS A 181 -11.67 -5.62 -13.51
N LYS A 182 -12.28 -6.80 -13.41
CA LYS A 182 -13.51 -7.05 -14.18
C LYS A 182 -14.52 -6.00 -13.70
N SER A 183 -14.94 -5.12 -14.61
CA SER A 183 -16.14 -4.30 -14.47
C SER A 183 -17.37 -5.17 -14.23
#